data_AF-A0A8C2FXI9-F1
#
_entry.id   AF-A0A8C2FXI9-F1
#
_cell.length_a   1.000
_cell.length_b   1.000
_cell.length_c   1.000
_cell.angle_alpha   90.00
_cell.angle_beta   90.00
_cell.angle_gamma   90.00
#
_symmetry.space_group_name_H-M   'P 1'
#
loop_
_entity.id
_entity.type
_entity.pdbx_description
1 polymer ?
#
loop_
_entity_poly.entity_id
_entity_poly.type
_entity_poly.pdbx_seq_one_letter_code
_entity_poly.pdbx_strand_id
1 'polypeptide(L)'
;MQKDFKCCGAANYTDWEKIPTMASRVPDSCCVNITNNCGVHFVVKDIHTEGCVEKIAAWLRKNVLVVAAAALGIAFVEILGIVLACCLVKSIRSGYEVM
;
A
#
# COMPACT_ATOMS: atom_id res chain seq x y z
N MET A 1 6.09 2.24 -2.71
CA MET A 1 5.89 0.99 -3.49
C MET A 1 7.21 0.44 -4.01
N GLN A 2 7.82 0.99 -5.07
CA GLN A 2 9.04 0.45 -5.68
C GLN A 2 10.23 0.38 -4.72
N LYS A 3 10.46 1.45 -3.96
CA LYS A 3 11.47 1.51 -2.88
C LYS A 3 11.25 0.43 -1.81
N ASP A 4 10.00 0.23 -1.39
CA ASP A 4 9.65 -0.62 -0.25
C ASP A 4 9.67 -2.11 -0.64
N PHE A 5 9.16 -2.43 -1.82
CA PHE A 5 9.06 -3.79 -2.35
C PHE A 5 10.26 -4.21 -3.21
N LYS A 6 11.24 -3.32 -3.39
CA LYS A 6 12.47 -3.57 -4.15
C LYS A 6 12.16 -4.16 -5.53
N CYS A 7 11.36 -3.43 -6.28
CA CYS A 7 10.80 -3.81 -7.57
C CYS A 7 10.77 -2.62 -8.52
N CYS A 8 10.65 -2.86 -9.83
CA CYS A 8 10.52 -1.81 -10.83
C CYS A 8 9.50 -2.20 -11.91
N GLY A 9 8.60 -1.28 -12.22
CA GLY A 9 7.49 -1.51 -13.15
C GLY A 9 6.42 -2.47 -12.60
N ALA A 10 5.40 -2.75 -13.39
CA ALA A 10 4.31 -3.62 -12.98
C ALA A 10 4.70 -5.09 -13.14
N ALA A 11 5.11 -5.47 -14.35
CA ALA A 11 5.62 -6.78 -14.69
C ALA A 11 7.16 -6.85 -14.62
N ASN A 12 7.85 -5.79 -15.05
CA ASN A 12 9.30 -5.61 -14.92
C ASN A 12 9.71 -4.17 -15.27
N TYR A 13 11.01 -3.86 -15.18
CA TYR A 13 11.53 -2.51 -15.44
C TYR A 13 11.29 -2.00 -16.87
N THR A 14 11.09 -2.87 -17.87
CA THR A 14 10.86 -2.47 -19.27
C THR A 14 9.49 -1.84 -19.49
N ASP A 15 8.58 -1.93 -18.50
CA ASP A 15 7.30 -1.23 -18.56
C ASP A 15 7.47 0.30 -18.71
N TRP A 16 8.59 0.84 -18.24
CA TRP A 16 8.93 2.25 -18.40
C TRP A 16 9.26 2.64 -19.85
N GLU A 17 9.75 1.71 -20.67
CA GLU A 17 10.06 1.95 -22.09
C GLU A 17 8.81 2.25 -22.93
N LYS A 18 7.64 1.77 -22.47
CA LYS A 18 6.35 2.00 -23.12
C LYS A 18 5.83 3.43 -22.91
N ILE A 19 6.46 4.20 -22.01
CA ILE A 19 6.06 5.56 -21.67
C ILE A 19 6.93 6.54 -22.47
N PRO A 20 6.35 7.39 -23.34
CA PRO A 20 7.13 8.25 -24.26
C PRO A 20 8.17 9.15 -23.57
N THR A 21 7.90 9.61 -22.34
CA THR A 21 8.79 10.49 -21.56
C THR A 21 9.88 9.74 -20.78
N MET A 22 9.83 8.42 -20.75
CA MET A 22 10.73 7.54 -19.98
C MET A 22 11.50 6.58 -20.89
N ALA A 23 11.59 6.88 -22.18
CA ALA A 23 12.37 6.09 -23.13
C ALA A 23 13.80 5.90 -22.59
N SER A 24 14.18 4.64 -22.30
CA SER A 24 15.47 4.24 -21.71
C SER A 24 15.76 4.77 -20.30
N ARG A 25 14.73 5.10 -19.51
CA ARG A 25 14.87 5.57 -18.12
C ARG A 25 13.89 4.85 -17.21
N VAL A 26 14.25 4.74 -15.94
CA VAL A 26 13.34 4.32 -14.87
C VAL A 26 13.27 5.41 -13.80
N PRO A 27 12.23 5.45 -12.96
CA PRO A 27 12.24 6.32 -11.78
C PRO A 27 13.39 5.95 -10.83
N ASP A 28 13.92 6.94 -10.12
CA ASP A 28 15.00 6.72 -9.14
C ASP A 28 14.59 5.75 -8.01
N SER A 29 13.29 5.58 -7.75
CA SER A 29 12.76 4.59 -6.82
C SER A 29 13.00 3.13 -7.23
N CYS A 30 13.39 2.88 -8.49
CA CYS A 30 13.81 1.57 -8.97
C CYS A 30 15.27 1.24 -8.65
N CYS A 31 16.10 2.23 -8.32
CA CYS A 31 17.52 2.01 -8.06
C CYS A 31 17.75 1.27 -6.74
N VAL A 32 18.75 0.39 -6.72
CA VAL A 32 19.22 -0.28 -5.50
C VAL A 32 19.76 0.74 -4.50
N ASN A 33 20.55 1.69 -5.00
CA ASN A 33 21.01 2.86 -4.25
C ASN A 33 20.31 4.09 -4.80
N ILE A 34 19.35 4.61 -4.03
CA ILE A 34 18.53 5.75 -4.45
C ILE A 34 19.34 7.03 -4.29
N THR A 35 19.77 7.58 -5.42
CA THR A 35 20.37 8.91 -5.55
C THR A 35 19.62 9.71 -6.61
N ASN A 36 19.80 11.02 -6.61
CA ASN A 36 19.13 11.89 -7.59
C ASN A 36 19.59 11.53 -9.02
N ASN A 37 18.63 11.25 -9.91
CA ASN A 37 18.82 10.84 -11.30
C ASN A 37 19.55 9.51 -11.54
N CYS A 38 19.58 8.59 -10.57
CA CYS A 38 20.17 7.26 -10.77
C CYS A 38 19.47 6.44 -11.88
N GLY A 39 18.19 6.69 -12.14
CA GLY A 39 17.39 5.97 -13.12
C GLY A 39 17.52 6.45 -14.58
N VAL A 40 18.28 7.53 -14.82
CA VAL A 40 18.42 8.17 -16.14
C VAL A 40 19.42 7.46 -17.07
N HIS A 41 20.49 6.90 -16.48
CA HIS A 41 21.53 6.15 -17.19
C HIS A 41 21.88 4.89 -16.39
N PHE A 42 20.84 4.17 -15.99
CA PHE A 42 21.00 3.00 -15.14
C PHE A 42 21.73 1.87 -15.89
N VAL A 43 22.47 1.07 -15.13
CA VAL A 43 22.89 -0.27 -15.57
C VAL A 43 21.94 -1.26 -14.90
N VAL A 44 21.57 -2.34 -15.60
CA VAL A 44 20.60 -3.34 -15.09
C VAL A 44 20.94 -3.87 -13.69
N LYS A 45 22.22 -3.93 -13.34
CA LYS A 45 22.72 -4.35 -12.01
C LYS A 45 22.40 -3.37 -10.87
N ASP A 46 22.17 -2.10 -11.18
CA ASP A 46 22.00 -1.01 -10.21
C ASP A 46 20.51 -0.71 -9.95
N ILE A 47 19.60 -1.47 -10.57
CA ILE A 47 18.16 -1.35 -10.40
C ILE A 47 17.52 -2.67 -10.00
N HIS A 48 16.34 -2.59 -9.41
CA HIS A 48 15.45 -3.72 -9.27
C HIS A 48 14.82 -4.05 -10.64
N THR A 49 14.94 -5.29 -11.10
CA THR A 49 14.42 -5.70 -12.42
C THR A 49 13.04 -6.38 -12.34
N GLU A 50 12.70 -6.92 -11.16
CA GLU A 50 11.46 -7.64 -10.92
C GLU A 50 10.24 -6.70 -10.87
N GLY A 51 9.11 -7.14 -11.40
CA GLY A 51 7.85 -6.41 -11.35
C GLY A 51 7.24 -6.33 -9.96
N CYS A 52 6.59 -5.21 -9.68
CA CYS A 52 5.97 -4.97 -8.38
C CYS A 52 4.69 -5.78 -8.15
N VAL A 53 3.96 -6.17 -9.21
CA VAL A 53 2.71 -6.94 -9.05
C VAL A 53 3.00 -8.27 -8.36
N GLU A 54 3.99 -9.03 -8.86
CA GLU A 54 4.31 -10.33 -8.29
C GLU A 54 4.95 -10.21 -6.91
N LYS A 55 5.85 -9.24 -6.68
CA LYS A 55 6.43 -8.97 -5.36
C LYS A 55 5.38 -8.67 -4.30
N ILE A 56 4.42 -7.81 -4.61
CA ILE A 56 3.33 -7.45 -3.69
C ILE A 56 2.39 -8.63 -3.48
N ALA A 57 2.04 -9.36 -4.54
CA ALA A 57 1.18 -10.52 -4.44
C ALA A 57 1.82 -11.62 -3.58
N ALA A 58 3.13 -11.87 -3.72
CA ALA A 58 3.88 -12.80 -2.88
C ALA A 58 3.91 -12.34 -1.41
N TRP A 59 4.14 -11.04 -1.16
CA TRP A 59 4.09 -10.49 0.18
C TRP A 59 2.68 -10.62 0.80
N LEU A 60 1.63 -10.34 0.03
CA LEU A 60 0.25 -10.45 0.49
C LEU A 60 -0.10 -11.89 0.83
N ARG A 61 0.24 -12.86 -0.03
CA ARG A 61 0.02 -14.29 0.25
C ARG A 61 0.73 -14.74 1.52
N LYS A 62 1.96 -14.26 1.75
CA LYS A 62 2.73 -14.57 2.96
C LYS A 62 2.13 -13.96 4.23
N ASN A 63 1.53 -12.77 4.12
CA ASN A 63 1.02 -12.00 5.27
C ASN A 63 -0.51 -11.94 5.35
N VAL A 64 -1.21 -12.79 4.60
CA VAL A 64 -2.67 -12.73 4.44
C VAL A 64 -3.41 -12.83 5.78
N LEU A 65 -2.90 -13.65 6.71
CA LEU A 65 -3.47 -13.79 8.04
C LEU A 65 -3.37 -12.51 8.87
N VAL A 66 -2.25 -11.79 8.78
CA VAL A 66 -2.05 -10.53 9.50
C VAL A 66 -2.99 -9.46 8.96
N VAL A 67 -3.12 -9.37 7.63
CA VAL A 67 -4.03 -8.43 6.97
C VAL A 67 -5.49 -8.74 7.35
N ALA A 68 -5.88 -10.02 7.33
CA ALA A 68 -7.22 -10.44 7.71
C ALA A 68 -7.53 -10.14 9.19
N ALA A 69 -6.58 -10.41 10.08
CA ALA A 69 -6.73 -10.11 11.50
C ALA A 69 -6.87 -8.60 11.76
N ALA A 70 -6.07 -7.76 11.09
CA ALA A 70 -6.19 -6.32 11.18
C ALA A 70 -7.57 -5.83 10.69
N ALA A 71 -8.06 -6.35 9.55
CA ALA A 71 -9.37 -6.01 9.02
C ALA A 71 -10.52 -6.40 9.98
N LEU A 72 -10.46 -7.60 10.57
CA LEU A 72 -11.42 -8.04 11.57
C LEU A 72 -11.37 -7.18 12.85
N GLY A 73 -10.17 -6.81 13.30
CA GLY A 73 -9.99 -5.93 14.45
C GLY A 73 -10.62 -4.54 14.24
N ILE A 74 -10.40 -3.95 13.06
CA ILE A 74 -11.04 -2.68 12.69
C ILE A 74 -12.57 -2.83 12.68
N ALA A 75 -13.09 -3.86 12.02
CA ALA A 75 -14.53 -4.09 11.96
C ALA A 75 -15.18 -4.26 13.35
N PHE A 76 -14.48 -4.94 14.27
CA PHE A 76 -14.94 -5.10 15.65
C PHE A 76 -15.02 -3.75 16.40
N VAL A 77 -14.00 -2.90 16.28
CA VAL A 77 -13.99 -1.57 16.92
C VAL A 77 -15.10 -0.68 16.36
N GLU A 78 -15.33 -0.72 15.05
CA GLU A 78 -16.44 0.00 14.40
C GLU A 78 -17.80 -0.43 14.96
N ILE A 79 -18.05 -1.73 15.10
CA ILE A 79 -19.31 -2.24 15.67
C ILE A 79 -19.49 -1.76 17.11
N LEU A 80 -18.43 -1.82 17.93
CA LEU A 80 -18.49 -1.30 19.30
C LEU A 80 -18.79 0.21 19.31
N GLY A 81 -18.19 0.99 18.41
CA GLY A 81 -18.46 2.42 18.25
C GLY A 81 -19.93 2.70 17.95
N ILE A 82 -20.53 1.93 17.03
CA ILE A 82 -21.96 2.04 16.69
C ILE A 82 -22.84 1.70 17.90
N VAL A 83 -22.55 0.61 18.61
CA VAL A 83 -23.31 0.21 19.80
C VAL A 83 -23.25 1.29 20.88
N LEU A 84 -22.06 1.81 21.17
CA LEU A 84 -21.87 2.87 22.17
C LEU A 84 -22.60 4.16 21.76
N ALA A 85 -22.54 4.55 20.49
CA ALA A 85 -23.28 5.70 19.98
C ALA A 85 -24.80 5.52 20.14
N CYS A 86 -25.33 4.33 19.83
CA CYS A 86 -26.75 4.02 20.04
C CYS A 86 -27.14 4.06 21.52
N CYS A 87 -26.31 3.50 22.41
CA CYS A 87 -26.53 3.55 23.85
C CYS A 87 -26.52 5.00 24.37
N LEU A 88 -25.57 5.82 23.92
CA LEU A 88 -25.47 7.23 24.29
C LEU A 88 -26.72 8.01 23.85
N VAL A 89 -27.17 7.84 22.60
CA VAL A 89 -28.38 8.51 22.08
C VAL A 89 -29.62 8.11 22.89
N LYS A 90 -29.78 6.83 23.23
CA LYS A 90 -30.89 6.37 24.08
C LYS A 90 -30.84 6.99 25.48
N SER A 91 -29.66 7.04 26.09
CA SER A 91 -29.48 7.66 27.41
C SER A 91 -29.82 9.14 27.40
N ILE A 92 -29.39 9.87 26.37
CA ILE A 92 -29.70 11.30 26.21
C ILE A 92 -31.21 11.51 26.09
N ARG A 93 -31.89 10.75 25.21
CA ARG A 93 -33.35 10.86 25.03
C ARG A 93 -34.13 10.59 26.31
N SER A 94 -33.78 9.52 27.03
CA SER A 94 -34.43 9.19 28.29
C SER A 94 -34.26 10.29 29.34
N GLY A 95 -33.13 11.01 29.34
CA GLY A 95 -32.90 12.16 30.23
C GLY A 95 -33.74 13.39 29.89
N TYR A 96 -34.11 13.58 28.62
CA TYR A 96 -35.03 14.64 28.19
C TYR A 96 -36.50 14.31 28.44
N GLU A 97 -36.90 13.03 28.42
CA GLU A 97 -38.29 12.62 28.69
C GLU A 97 -38.69 12.74 30.18
N VAL A 98 -37.72 12.89 31.09
CA VAL A 98 -37.94 13.06 32.54
C VAL A 98 -37.86 14.52 33.00
N MET A 99 -37.75 15.48 32.07
CA MET A 99 -37.85 16.92 32.30
C MET A 99 -39.08 17.48 31.59
#